data_AF-J2YE41-F1
#
_entry.id   AF-J2YE41-F1
#
_cell.length_a   1.000
_cell.length_b   1.000
_cell.length_c   1.000
_cell.angle_alpha   90.00
_cell.angle_beta   90.00
_cell.angle_gamma   90.00
#
_symmetry.space_group_name_H-M   'P 1'
#
loop_
_entity.id
_entity.type
_entity.pdbx_description
1 polymer ?
#
loop_
_entity_poly.entity_id
_entity_poly.type
_entity_poly.pdbx_seq_one_letter_code
_entity_poly.pdbx_strand_id
1 'polypeptide(L)'
;MITKAYFIYGGNYVRYDAATDSSDAGYPKQISGNWQGFSASGFDAGIEAAVDDNGLKIYFFKGGQYVRYDISSNRIDNGYPLRIADLWPGMSDSGFDSNIDAAVNWGNGKIFFFKGNQYLRYDLAADHTDNGYPVLISDGWPGFQAAGFADSIDAIVNWGNGKVYFFKSDKYLRYDIAADAIDPGYPDDIGNGWDIGPQGRIDAAWTISHQPINPTNFNYLGQQFFAKLKATCVQLNCSAEDLLGVMESESSIQPSAQNPNGKATGLIQFMPQTLIGLGWNNGPDAFRQLSALDQLPYVENYYRPHVGKLATAGRLYLATFLPALLTPNTQEADVVCEPGGINSQFYQPNQMLDTNKDGKITVSDLTERITKVQQGARWDALLALLNGA
;
A
#
# COMPACT_ATOMS: atom_id res chain seq x y z
N MET A 1 1.64 13.50 -9.80
CA MET A 1 3.04 13.97 -9.66
C MET A 1 3.64 13.24 -8.47
N ILE A 2 4.83 12.67 -8.63
CA ILE A 2 5.59 12.12 -7.51
C ILE A 2 5.96 13.29 -6.60
N THR A 3 5.64 13.20 -5.32
CA THR A 3 5.94 14.27 -4.35
C THR A 3 7.01 13.86 -3.36
N LYS A 4 7.24 12.55 -3.17
CA LYS A 4 8.18 12.05 -2.18
C LYS A 4 9.00 10.88 -2.73
N ALA A 5 10.29 10.96 -2.45
CA ALA A 5 11.24 9.88 -2.61
C ALA A 5 11.73 9.43 -1.23
N TYR A 6 12.20 8.20 -1.18
CA TYR A 6 12.66 7.54 0.02
C TYR A 6 14.01 6.91 -0.24
N PHE A 7 14.92 7.08 0.71
CA PHE A 7 16.28 6.58 0.64
C PHE A 7 16.60 5.82 1.92
N ILE A 8 17.10 4.59 1.81
CA ILE A 8 17.53 3.76 2.93
C ILE A 8 19.05 3.70 2.97
N TYR A 9 19.60 3.78 4.18
CA TYR A 9 21.01 3.49 4.43
C TYR A 9 21.20 3.02 5.88
N GLY A 10 21.88 1.89 6.07
CA GLY A 10 22.29 1.40 7.39
C GLY A 10 21.14 1.25 8.39
N GLY A 11 19.96 0.80 7.93
CA GLY A 11 18.74 0.64 8.75
C GLY A 11 18.00 1.94 9.08
N ASN A 12 18.48 3.07 8.56
CA ASN A 12 17.78 4.35 8.58
C ASN A 12 17.11 4.61 7.23
N TYR A 13 16.15 5.52 7.22
CA TYR A 13 15.58 6.06 6.00
C TYR A 13 15.46 7.58 6.09
N VAL A 14 15.54 8.23 4.93
CA VAL A 14 15.23 9.64 4.71
C VAL A 14 14.00 9.72 3.82
N ARG A 15 13.12 10.65 4.16
CA ARG A 15 12.02 11.09 3.31
C ARG A 15 12.43 12.39 2.64
N TYR A 16 12.39 12.43 1.32
CA TYR A 16 12.84 13.54 0.51
C TYR A 16 11.68 14.13 -0.28
N ASP A 17 11.53 15.44 -0.24
CA ASP A 17 10.52 16.18 -0.98
C ASP A 17 11.02 16.53 -2.38
N ALA A 18 10.39 15.95 -3.39
CA ALA A 18 10.76 16.18 -4.78
C ALA A 18 10.39 17.60 -5.27
N ALA A 19 9.47 18.29 -4.59
CA ALA A 19 9.04 19.63 -4.95
C ALA A 19 9.95 20.71 -4.33
N THR A 20 10.46 20.49 -3.12
CA THR A 20 11.40 21.41 -2.47
C THR A 20 12.86 21.02 -2.63
N ASP A 21 13.12 19.84 -3.22
CA ASP A 21 14.47 19.30 -3.43
C ASP A 21 15.28 19.24 -2.13
N SER A 22 14.66 18.72 -1.07
CA SER A 22 15.24 18.66 0.26
C SER A 22 14.72 17.49 1.08
N SER A 23 15.50 17.02 2.05
CA SER A 23 14.97 16.11 3.07
C SER A 23 13.93 16.81 3.93
N ASP A 24 12.97 16.02 4.42
CA ASP A 24 12.01 16.49 5.38
C ASP A 24 12.67 16.70 6.75
N ALA A 25 12.24 17.74 7.46
CA ALA A 25 12.73 18.02 8.80
C ALA A 25 12.54 16.82 9.76
N GLY A 26 13.58 16.52 10.54
CA GLY A 26 13.58 15.41 11.50
C GLY A 26 13.90 14.04 10.90
N TYR A 27 14.40 14.00 9.67
CA TYR A 27 15.07 12.84 9.08
C TYR A 27 16.60 12.99 9.18
N PRO A 28 17.36 11.88 9.17
CA PRO A 28 16.92 10.49 9.04
C PRO A 28 16.19 9.92 10.27
N LYS A 29 15.44 8.84 10.04
CA LYS A 29 14.80 8.04 11.09
C LYS A 29 15.13 6.57 10.92
N GLN A 30 15.07 5.78 11.99
CA GLN A 30 15.22 4.33 11.90
C GLN A 30 14.01 3.71 11.20
N ILE A 31 14.23 2.68 10.38
CA ILE A 31 13.15 1.87 9.80
C ILE A 31 12.39 1.16 10.92
N SER A 32 13.15 0.53 11.83
CA SER A 32 12.63 -0.12 13.03
C SER A 32 11.79 0.87 13.85
N GLY A 33 10.56 0.46 14.21
CA GLY A 33 9.62 1.28 14.97
C GLY A 33 8.88 2.38 14.18
N ASN A 34 9.34 2.77 12.99
CA ASN A 34 8.64 3.76 12.16
C ASN A 34 7.84 3.13 11.01
N TRP A 35 8.23 1.92 10.57
CA TRP A 35 7.51 1.15 9.57
C TRP A 35 6.99 -0.16 10.20
N GLN A 36 5.67 -0.35 10.24
CA GLN A 36 5.11 -1.47 11.02
C GLN A 36 5.37 -2.82 10.36
N GLY A 37 5.71 -3.81 11.18
CA GLY A 37 6.01 -5.17 10.74
C GLY A 37 7.48 -5.40 10.35
N PHE A 38 8.27 -4.36 10.09
CA PHE A 38 9.67 -4.52 9.68
C PHE A 38 10.52 -5.27 10.71
N SER A 39 10.44 -4.90 11.99
CA SER A 39 11.18 -5.59 13.06
C SER A 39 10.76 -7.07 13.20
N ALA A 40 9.46 -7.37 13.05
CA ALA A 40 8.95 -8.74 13.12
C ALA A 40 9.36 -9.59 11.90
N SER A 41 9.50 -8.96 10.73
CA SER A 41 9.92 -9.61 9.49
C SER A 41 11.44 -9.80 9.36
N GLY A 42 12.24 -9.09 10.17
CA GLY A 42 13.69 -9.03 10.04
C GLY A 42 14.20 -8.18 8.86
N PHE A 43 13.36 -7.33 8.29
CA PHE A 43 13.70 -6.39 7.21
C PHE A 43 14.06 -4.99 7.72
N ASP A 44 14.10 -4.75 9.04
CA ASP A 44 14.45 -3.44 9.59
C ASP A 44 15.93 -3.04 9.41
N ALA A 45 16.75 -3.94 8.84
CA ALA A 45 18.08 -3.67 8.32
C ALA A 45 18.41 -4.58 7.13
N GLY A 46 19.37 -4.15 6.29
CA GLY A 46 19.88 -4.92 5.16
C GLY A 46 18.87 -5.10 4.01
N ILE A 47 18.02 -4.11 3.79
CA ILE A 47 17.21 -4.03 2.56
C ILE A 47 18.16 -3.72 1.41
N GLU A 48 18.06 -4.48 0.33
CA GLU A 48 18.95 -4.40 -0.83
C GLU A 48 18.29 -3.69 -2.01
N ALA A 49 16.95 -3.76 -2.11
CA ALA A 49 16.20 -3.03 -3.11
C ALA A 49 14.78 -2.75 -2.63
N ALA A 50 14.16 -1.71 -3.18
CA ALA A 50 12.75 -1.40 -2.95
C ALA A 50 12.11 -0.90 -4.24
N VAL A 51 10.83 -1.25 -4.47
CA VAL A 51 10.08 -0.75 -5.62
C VAL A 51 8.58 -0.70 -5.32
N ASP A 52 7.89 0.32 -5.83
CA ASP A 52 6.44 0.39 -5.78
C ASP A 52 5.80 -0.23 -7.03
N ASP A 53 4.58 -0.76 -6.91
CA ASP A 53 3.83 -1.32 -8.04
C ASP A 53 2.96 -0.28 -8.79
N ASN A 54 3.21 1.02 -8.61
CA ASN A 54 2.32 2.12 -8.98
C ASN A 54 0.94 2.10 -8.29
N GLY A 55 0.73 1.20 -7.33
CA GLY A 55 -0.48 1.10 -6.54
C GLY A 55 -0.26 1.57 -5.10
N LEU A 56 -0.73 0.77 -4.16
CA LEU A 56 -0.61 1.02 -2.71
C LEU A 56 0.37 0.05 -2.05
N LYS A 57 1.24 -0.62 -2.83
CA LYS A 57 2.19 -1.59 -2.30
C LYS A 57 3.62 -1.19 -2.62
N ILE A 58 4.51 -1.48 -1.67
CA ILE A 58 5.95 -1.38 -1.85
C ILE A 58 6.54 -2.74 -1.55
N TYR A 59 7.45 -3.19 -2.40
CA TYR A 59 8.14 -4.46 -2.26
C TYR A 59 9.58 -4.17 -1.84
N PHE A 60 10.00 -4.72 -0.72
CA PHE A 60 11.36 -4.59 -0.21
C PHE A 60 12.04 -5.95 -0.29
N PHE A 61 13.26 -5.98 -0.84
CA PHE A 61 14.01 -7.21 -1.12
C PHE A 61 15.24 -7.31 -0.21
N LYS A 62 15.55 -8.54 0.22
CA LYS A 62 16.71 -8.87 1.05
C LYS A 62 17.05 -10.35 0.86
N GLY A 63 18.28 -10.63 0.46
CA GLY A 63 18.70 -11.98 0.11
C GLY A 63 17.75 -12.59 -0.92
N GLY A 64 17.31 -13.83 -0.69
CA GLY A 64 16.32 -14.52 -1.55
C GLY A 64 14.86 -14.27 -1.21
N GLN A 65 14.57 -13.23 -0.41
CA GLN A 65 13.24 -12.97 0.12
C GLN A 65 12.79 -11.54 -0.16
N TYR A 66 11.48 -11.32 -0.03
CA TYR A 66 10.90 -9.99 -0.06
C TYR A 66 9.76 -9.87 0.95
N VAL A 67 9.46 -8.63 1.35
CA VAL A 67 8.25 -8.27 2.08
C VAL A 67 7.43 -7.32 1.22
N ARG A 68 6.11 -7.45 1.30
CA ARG A 68 5.18 -6.49 0.68
C ARG A 68 4.59 -5.61 1.77
N TYR A 69 4.89 -4.32 1.69
CA TYR A 69 4.33 -3.30 2.56
C TYR A 69 3.08 -2.72 1.92
N ASP A 70 1.99 -2.71 2.68
CA ASP A 70 0.76 -2.04 2.31
C ASP A 70 0.78 -0.61 2.85
N ILE A 71 0.74 0.35 1.92
CA ILE A 71 0.75 1.78 2.23
C ILE A 71 -0.53 2.16 2.99
N SER A 72 -1.69 1.61 2.62
CA SER A 72 -2.99 1.98 3.18
C SER A 72 -3.17 1.59 4.64
N SER A 73 -2.76 0.37 4.99
CA SER A 73 -2.79 -0.19 6.33
C SER A 73 -1.48 0.04 7.10
N ASN A 74 -0.50 0.68 6.47
CA ASN A 74 0.79 1.05 7.03
C ASN A 74 1.49 -0.10 7.74
N ARG A 75 1.57 -1.26 7.09
CA ARG A 75 2.21 -2.46 7.64
C ARG A 75 2.66 -3.42 6.54
N ILE A 76 3.62 -4.27 6.88
CA ILE A 76 3.90 -5.47 6.08
C ILE A 76 2.66 -6.37 6.09
N ASP A 77 2.27 -6.85 4.91
CA ASP A 77 1.17 -7.79 4.74
C ASP A 77 1.40 -9.07 5.56
N ASN A 78 0.32 -9.68 6.05
CA ASN A 78 0.42 -10.94 6.78
C ASN A 78 0.99 -12.06 5.87
N GLY A 79 1.87 -12.89 6.42
CA GLY A 79 2.47 -14.03 5.71
C GLY A 79 3.83 -13.74 5.06
N TYR A 80 4.32 -12.51 5.13
CA TYR A 80 5.68 -12.14 4.70
C TYR A 80 6.71 -12.28 5.84
N PRO A 81 8.01 -12.49 5.54
CA PRO A 81 8.62 -12.52 4.21
C PRO A 81 8.35 -13.80 3.40
N LEU A 82 8.36 -13.67 2.08
CA LEU A 82 8.21 -14.78 1.13
C LEU A 82 9.43 -14.85 0.22
N ARG A 83 9.66 -16.01 -0.41
CA ARG A 83 10.79 -16.18 -1.34
C ARG A 83 10.49 -15.50 -2.67
N ILE A 84 11.48 -14.85 -3.26
CA ILE A 84 11.35 -14.24 -4.58
C ILE A 84 11.02 -15.32 -5.63
N ALA A 85 11.72 -16.46 -5.55
CA ALA A 85 11.55 -17.60 -6.45
C ALA A 85 10.12 -18.17 -6.51
N ASP A 86 9.30 -17.98 -5.46
CA ASP A 86 7.98 -18.60 -5.36
C ASP A 86 6.88 -17.73 -5.99
N LEU A 87 7.05 -16.40 -6.02
CA LEU A 87 5.98 -15.44 -6.33
C LEU A 87 6.36 -14.34 -7.32
N TRP A 88 7.57 -14.39 -7.89
CA TRP A 88 7.97 -13.56 -9.02
C TRP A 88 8.39 -14.44 -10.21
N PRO A 89 7.43 -14.91 -11.03
CA PRO A 89 7.70 -15.78 -12.16
C PRO A 89 8.82 -15.28 -13.09
N GLY A 90 9.70 -16.20 -13.50
CA GLY A 90 10.85 -15.91 -14.36
C GLY A 90 12.08 -15.34 -13.65
N MET A 91 11.99 -14.84 -12.41
CA MET A 91 13.15 -14.30 -11.68
C MET A 91 14.19 -15.38 -11.37
N SER A 92 13.76 -16.58 -10.95
CA SER A 92 14.69 -17.69 -10.64
C SER A 92 15.40 -18.21 -11.88
N ASP A 93 14.67 -18.39 -12.99
CA ASP A 93 15.24 -18.78 -14.29
C ASP A 93 16.26 -17.77 -14.80
N SER A 94 16.06 -16.50 -14.45
CA SER A 94 16.95 -15.38 -14.81
C SER A 94 18.12 -15.19 -13.85
N GLY A 95 18.16 -15.91 -12.72
CA GLY A 95 19.17 -15.74 -11.66
C GLY A 95 18.99 -14.49 -10.78
N PHE A 96 17.79 -13.90 -10.78
CA PHE A 96 17.41 -12.69 -10.02
C PHE A 96 16.55 -12.99 -8.79
N ASP A 97 16.49 -14.25 -8.34
CA ASP A 97 15.73 -14.66 -7.15
C ASP A 97 16.45 -14.43 -5.81
N SER A 98 17.57 -13.71 -5.83
CA SER A 98 18.34 -13.33 -4.64
C SER A 98 19.30 -12.18 -4.90
N ASN A 99 19.65 -11.42 -3.87
CA ASN A 99 20.66 -10.34 -3.89
C ASN A 99 20.41 -9.36 -5.03
N ILE A 100 19.23 -8.72 -5.01
CA ILE A 100 18.85 -7.72 -5.99
C ILE A 100 19.48 -6.40 -5.54
N ASP A 101 20.37 -5.83 -6.36
CA ASP A 101 21.11 -4.62 -5.98
C ASP A 101 20.26 -3.35 -6.08
N ALA A 102 19.35 -3.29 -7.06
CA ALA A 102 18.39 -2.19 -7.18
C ALA A 102 17.15 -2.61 -7.97
N ALA A 103 16.04 -1.91 -7.72
CA ALA A 103 14.80 -2.07 -8.46
C ALA A 103 14.17 -0.71 -8.73
N VAL A 104 13.51 -0.54 -9.87
CA VAL A 104 12.77 0.68 -10.20
C VAL A 104 11.55 0.38 -11.04
N ASN A 105 10.44 1.02 -10.70
CA ASN A 105 9.29 1.07 -11.58
C ASN A 105 9.55 2.11 -12.66
N TRP A 106 9.64 1.65 -13.91
CA TRP A 106 9.98 2.55 -15.02
C TRP A 106 8.82 3.46 -15.44
N GLY A 107 7.59 3.17 -14.98
CA GLY A 107 6.39 3.94 -15.33
C GLY A 107 5.78 3.57 -16.69
N ASN A 108 6.32 2.57 -17.39
CA ASN A 108 5.77 2.03 -18.63
C ASN A 108 5.15 0.62 -18.45
N GLY A 109 4.76 0.28 -17.22
CA GLY A 109 4.27 -1.05 -16.87
C GLY A 109 5.37 -2.11 -16.69
N LYS A 110 6.64 -1.67 -16.60
CA LYS A 110 7.78 -2.55 -16.33
C LYS A 110 8.49 -2.17 -15.04
N ILE A 111 8.91 -3.18 -14.28
CA ILE A 111 9.92 -3.02 -13.24
C ILE A 111 11.26 -3.45 -13.82
N PHE A 112 12.30 -2.68 -13.56
CA PHE A 112 13.66 -3.02 -13.91
C PHE A 112 14.39 -3.44 -12.63
N PHE A 113 14.96 -4.64 -12.64
CA PHE A 113 15.78 -5.17 -11.56
C PHE A 113 17.24 -5.19 -12.01
N PHE A 114 18.16 -4.83 -11.11
CA PHE A 114 19.60 -4.80 -11.35
C PHE A 114 20.31 -5.74 -10.39
N LYS A 115 21.31 -6.46 -10.89
CA LYS A 115 22.15 -7.39 -10.13
C LYS A 115 23.50 -7.54 -10.81
N GLY A 116 24.56 -7.15 -10.12
CA GLY A 116 25.90 -7.03 -10.69
C GLY A 116 25.87 -6.19 -11.98
N ASN A 117 26.54 -6.68 -13.02
CA ASN A 117 26.65 -6.00 -14.30
C ASN A 117 25.44 -6.25 -15.23
N GLN A 118 24.35 -6.82 -14.72
CA GLN A 118 23.17 -7.20 -15.50
C GLN A 118 21.90 -6.52 -14.98
N TYR A 119 20.92 -6.41 -15.87
CA TYR A 119 19.56 -6.02 -15.49
C TYR A 119 18.53 -6.89 -16.18
N LEU A 120 17.33 -6.90 -15.60
CA LEU A 120 16.17 -7.69 -15.98
C LEU A 120 14.95 -6.77 -16.07
N ARG A 121 14.08 -6.97 -17.06
CA ARG A 121 12.77 -6.32 -17.12
C ARG A 121 11.68 -7.31 -16.72
N TYR A 122 10.82 -6.87 -15.82
CA TYR A 122 9.65 -7.59 -15.36
C TYR A 122 8.39 -6.89 -15.84
N ASP A 123 7.53 -7.62 -16.56
CA ASP A 123 6.24 -7.14 -17.05
C ASP A 123 5.17 -7.27 -15.98
N LEU A 124 4.69 -6.14 -15.46
CA LEU A 124 3.64 -6.10 -14.44
C LEU A 124 2.30 -6.65 -14.97
N ALA A 125 2.02 -6.51 -16.26
CA ALA A 125 0.76 -6.98 -16.84
C ALA A 125 0.80 -8.47 -17.15
N ALA A 126 1.95 -8.99 -17.58
CA ALA A 126 2.14 -10.42 -17.84
C ALA A 126 2.50 -11.21 -16.57
N ASP A 127 2.87 -10.52 -15.50
CA ASP A 127 3.41 -11.08 -14.26
C ASP A 127 4.58 -12.05 -14.51
N HIS A 128 5.53 -11.60 -15.33
CA HIS A 128 6.66 -12.41 -15.76
C HIS A 128 7.82 -11.55 -16.28
N THR A 129 9.03 -12.10 -16.27
CA THR A 129 10.19 -11.50 -16.95
C THR A 129 10.03 -11.43 -18.46
N ASP A 130 10.55 -10.37 -19.07
CA ASP A 130 10.61 -10.22 -20.53
C ASP A 130 11.60 -11.24 -21.14
N ASN A 131 11.24 -11.79 -22.30
CA ASN A 131 12.13 -12.65 -23.07
C ASN A 131 13.41 -11.91 -23.51
N GLY A 132 14.55 -12.61 -23.44
CA GLY A 132 15.85 -12.07 -23.83
C GLY A 132 16.62 -11.37 -22.71
N TYR A 133 16.06 -11.34 -21.49
CA TYR A 133 16.72 -10.88 -20.28
C TYR A 133 17.23 -12.06 -19.42
N PRO A 134 18.21 -11.84 -18.51
CA PRO A 134 18.90 -10.58 -18.24
C PRO A 134 19.91 -10.20 -19.34
N VAL A 135 20.22 -8.92 -19.46
CA VAL A 135 21.24 -8.40 -20.38
C VAL A 135 22.24 -7.52 -19.62
N LEU A 136 23.40 -7.27 -20.22
CA LEU A 136 24.42 -6.41 -19.61
C LEU A 136 23.94 -4.96 -19.51
N ILE A 137 24.28 -4.30 -18.41
CA ILE A 137 24.00 -2.87 -18.23
C ILE A 137 24.71 -2.06 -19.32
N SER A 138 25.94 -2.43 -19.68
CA SER A 138 26.72 -1.78 -20.75
C SER A 138 26.03 -1.77 -22.11
N ASP A 139 25.14 -2.73 -22.36
CA ASP A 139 24.51 -2.93 -23.66
C ASP A 139 23.15 -2.22 -23.74
N GLY A 140 22.48 -2.08 -22.59
CA GLY A 140 21.14 -1.48 -22.51
C GLY A 140 21.11 -0.03 -22.05
N TRP A 141 22.20 0.50 -21.50
CA TRP A 141 22.24 1.83 -20.89
C TRP A 141 23.38 2.68 -21.47
N PRO A 142 23.10 3.50 -22.50
CA PRO A 142 24.08 4.37 -23.13
C PRO A 142 24.87 5.22 -22.13
N GLY A 143 26.19 5.16 -22.22
CA GLY A 143 27.11 5.94 -21.38
C GLY A 143 27.43 5.35 -20.00
N PHE A 144 26.70 4.33 -19.52
CA PHE A 144 26.93 3.77 -18.16
C PHE A 144 28.33 3.16 -18.01
N GLN A 145 28.87 2.52 -19.06
CA GLN A 145 30.23 1.99 -19.04
C GLN A 145 31.28 3.11 -18.86
N ALA A 146 31.14 4.20 -19.61
CA ALA A 146 32.05 5.34 -19.54
C ALA A 146 31.93 6.08 -18.20
N ALA A 147 30.72 6.10 -17.63
CA ALA A 147 30.43 6.70 -16.34
C ALA A 147 30.83 5.82 -15.13
N GLY A 148 31.19 4.55 -15.35
CA GLY A 148 31.56 3.61 -14.28
C GLY A 148 30.37 3.01 -13.51
N PHE A 149 29.20 2.90 -14.15
CA PHE A 149 27.95 2.39 -13.60
C PHE A 149 27.48 1.07 -14.28
N ALA A 150 28.30 0.46 -15.14
CA ALA A 150 27.91 -0.74 -15.90
C ALA A 150 28.14 -2.08 -15.16
N ASP A 151 28.81 -2.04 -14.00
CA ASP A 151 29.20 -3.20 -13.19
C ASP A 151 28.29 -3.43 -11.97
N SER A 152 27.60 -2.40 -11.48
CA SER A 152 26.56 -2.49 -10.46
C SER A 152 25.79 -1.17 -10.32
N ILE A 153 24.61 -1.24 -9.70
CA ILE A 153 23.79 -0.09 -9.30
C ILE A 153 23.30 -0.35 -7.87
N ASP A 154 23.48 0.60 -6.95
CA ASP A 154 23.11 0.42 -5.53
C ASP A 154 21.68 0.85 -5.21
N ALA A 155 21.16 1.86 -5.91
CA ALA A 155 19.78 2.31 -5.74
C ALA A 155 19.34 3.11 -6.98
N ILE A 156 18.03 3.20 -7.20
CA ILE A 156 17.46 3.95 -8.32
C ILE A 156 16.21 4.68 -7.87
N VAL A 157 16.02 5.92 -8.33
CA VAL A 157 14.79 6.67 -8.15
C VAL A 157 14.32 7.22 -9.49
N ASN A 158 13.12 6.83 -9.91
CA ASN A 158 12.44 7.47 -11.04
C ASN A 158 11.69 8.71 -10.54
N TRP A 159 12.12 9.90 -10.95
CA TRP A 159 11.63 11.15 -10.37
C TRP A 159 10.27 11.60 -10.95
N GLY A 160 9.77 10.92 -11.99
CA GLY A 160 8.48 11.22 -12.60
C GLY A 160 8.43 12.54 -13.38
N ASN A 161 9.56 13.23 -13.51
CA ASN A 161 9.74 14.43 -14.34
C ASN A 161 10.48 14.12 -15.67
N GLY A 162 10.57 12.85 -16.05
CA GLY A 162 11.36 12.38 -17.19
C GLY A 162 12.84 12.12 -16.86
N LYS A 163 13.27 12.29 -15.61
CA LYS A 163 14.61 11.96 -15.13
C LYS A 163 14.59 10.76 -14.20
N VAL A 164 15.63 9.94 -14.30
CA VAL A 164 15.89 8.82 -13.38
C VAL A 164 17.27 9.01 -12.78
N TYR A 165 17.39 8.77 -11.49
CA TYR A 165 18.63 8.91 -10.76
C TYR A 165 19.15 7.56 -10.34
N PHE A 166 20.37 7.22 -10.75
CA PHE A 166 21.04 5.98 -10.44
C PHE A 166 22.17 6.26 -9.45
N PHE A 167 22.27 5.48 -8.38
CA PHE A 167 23.24 5.69 -7.31
C PHE A 167 24.22 4.53 -7.28
N LYS A 168 25.50 4.85 -7.07
CA LYS A 168 26.57 3.87 -6.89
C LYS A 168 27.65 4.46 -5.99
N SER A 169 27.94 3.78 -4.88
CA SER A 169 28.88 4.25 -3.86
C SER A 169 28.51 5.66 -3.40
N ASP A 170 29.41 6.64 -3.52
CA ASP A 170 29.23 8.05 -3.16
C ASP A 170 28.77 8.92 -4.34
N LYS A 171 28.49 8.32 -5.51
CA LYS A 171 28.15 9.01 -6.76
C LYS A 171 26.73 8.73 -7.21
N TYR A 172 26.21 9.62 -8.06
CA TYR A 172 24.96 9.40 -8.77
C TYR A 172 24.99 9.90 -10.21
N LEU A 173 24.17 9.28 -11.07
CA LEU A 173 23.86 9.73 -12.42
C LEU A 173 22.47 10.32 -12.46
N ARG A 174 22.27 11.35 -13.30
CA ARG A 174 20.94 11.75 -13.77
C ARG A 174 20.77 11.33 -15.23
N TYR A 175 19.82 10.45 -15.47
CA TYR A 175 19.49 9.92 -16.79
C TYR A 175 18.24 10.61 -17.32
N ASP A 176 18.27 11.05 -18.58
CA ASP A 176 17.12 11.55 -19.31
C ASP A 176 16.45 10.42 -20.07
N ILE A 177 15.21 10.11 -19.72
CA ILE A 177 14.44 9.02 -20.35
C ILE A 177 14.16 9.33 -21.83
N ALA A 178 13.88 10.58 -22.17
CA ALA A 178 13.50 10.97 -23.53
C ALA A 178 14.71 11.03 -24.47
N ALA A 179 15.86 11.49 -23.96
CA ALA A 179 17.10 11.52 -24.71
C ALA A 179 17.84 10.17 -24.72
N ASP A 180 17.44 9.24 -23.85
CA ASP A 180 18.09 7.94 -23.65
C ASP A 180 19.60 8.11 -23.38
N ALA A 181 19.92 9.04 -22.47
CA ALA A 181 21.30 9.45 -22.22
C ALA A 181 21.49 9.98 -20.79
N ILE A 182 22.73 9.88 -20.31
CA ILE A 182 23.17 10.55 -19.09
C ILE A 182 23.26 12.06 -19.37
N ASP A 183 22.71 12.88 -18.47
CA ASP A 183 22.82 14.33 -18.58
C ASP A 183 24.30 14.79 -18.46
N PRO A 184 24.72 15.86 -19.16
CA PRO A 184 26.06 16.40 -19.02
C PRO A 184 26.39 16.78 -17.57
N GLY A 185 27.61 16.47 -17.13
CA GLY A 185 28.09 16.78 -15.77
C GLY A 185 27.96 15.63 -14.78
N TYR A 186 27.40 14.49 -15.17
CA TYR A 186 27.29 13.29 -14.35
C TYR A 186 28.33 12.22 -14.73
N PRO A 187 28.79 11.37 -13.78
CA PRO A 187 28.35 11.29 -12.39
C PRO A 187 28.83 12.45 -11.52
N ASP A 188 28.02 12.80 -10.52
CA ASP A 188 28.32 13.81 -9.50
C ASP A 188 28.30 13.16 -8.10
N ASP A 189 28.91 13.81 -7.11
CA ASP A 189 28.84 13.40 -5.71
C ASP A 189 27.42 13.52 -5.19
N ILE A 190 26.94 12.48 -4.48
CA ILE A 190 25.60 12.49 -3.86
C ILE A 190 25.44 13.74 -2.98
N GLY A 191 26.50 14.11 -2.26
CA GLY A 191 26.53 15.29 -1.40
C GLY A 191 26.33 16.64 -2.08
N ASN A 192 26.56 16.74 -3.39
CA ASN A 192 26.37 17.99 -4.13
C ASN A 192 24.91 18.21 -4.53
N GLY A 193 24.17 17.11 -4.72
CA GLY A 193 22.79 17.16 -5.20
C GLY A 193 21.73 16.76 -4.18
N TRP A 194 22.10 16.10 -3.10
CA TRP A 194 21.14 15.45 -2.21
C TRP A 194 21.48 15.70 -0.74
N ASP A 195 20.54 16.31 -0.01
CA ASP A 195 20.58 16.40 1.45
C ASP A 195 19.89 15.18 2.08
N ILE A 196 20.46 13.99 1.90
CA ILE A 196 19.86 12.70 2.33
C ILE A 196 20.68 11.95 3.39
N GLY A 197 21.55 12.64 4.13
CA GLY A 197 22.39 12.03 5.17
C GLY A 197 23.80 11.70 4.69
N PRO A 198 24.57 10.84 5.41
CA PRO A 198 25.99 10.68 5.17
C PRO A 198 26.23 10.26 3.72
N GLN A 199 27.21 10.92 3.08
CA GLN A 199 27.51 10.86 1.62
C GLN A 199 28.06 9.51 1.14
N GLY A 200 27.64 8.40 1.76
CA GLY A 200 27.99 7.04 1.38
C GLY A 200 26.90 6.38 0.54
N ARG A 201 27.04 5.06 0.41
CA ARG A 201 26.14 4.18 -0.34
C ARG A 201 24.69 4.30 0.15
N ILE A 202 23.77 4.45 -0.79
CA ILE A 202 22.34 4.27 -0.58
C ILE A 202 22.04 2.79 -0.78
N ASP A 203 21.40 2.15 0.20
CA ASP A 203 21.11 0.72 0.16
C ASP A 203 19.87 0.39 -0.69
N ALA A 204 18.87 1.27 -0.70
CA ALA A 204 17.69 1.16 -1.53
C ALA A 204 16.99 2.50 -1.64
N ALA A 205 16.27 2.73 -2.72
CA ALA A 205 15.45 3.91 -2.88
C ALA A 205 14.17 3.60 -3.66
N TRP A 206 13.12 4.36 -3.40
CA TRP A 206 11.87 4.26 -4.15
C TRP A 206 11.13 5.59 -4.12
N THR A 207 10.16 5.74 -5.01
CA THR A 207 9.19 6.82 -4.98
C THR A 207 7.85 6.30 -4.53
N ILE A 208 7.03 7.16 -3.95
CA ILE A 208 5.60 6.86 -3.81
C ILE A 208 4.85 7.84 -4.70
N SER A 209 4.19 7.30 -5.72
CA SER A 209 3.32 8.06 -6.63
C SER A 209 2.07 8.62 -5.93
N HIS A 210 1.83 8.20 -4.68
CA HIS A 210 0.79 8.69 -3.77
C HIS A 210 1.41 9.01 -2.42
N GLN A 211 1.25 10.25 -1.93
CA GLN A 211 1.76 10.79 -0.68
C GLN A 211 2.10 9.73 0.40
N PRO A 212 3.33 9.70 0.94
CA PRO A 212 3.58 8.87 2.10
C PRO A 212 2.73 9.27 3.28
N ILE A 213 2.02 8.29 3.80
CA ILE A 213 1.11 8.44 4.90
C ILE A 213 1.95 8.64 6.17
N ASN A 214 1.86 9.84 6.74
CA ASN A 214 1.85 9.91 8.20
C ASN A 214 0.60 9.12 8.63
N PRO A 215 0.69 8.01 9.38
CA PRO A 215 -0.44 7.12 9.70
C PRO A 215 -1.63 7.83 10.37
N THR A 216 -1.46 9.08 10.80
CA THR A 216 -2.49 9.97 11.37
C THR A 216 -2.91 11.13 10.44
N ASN A 217 -2.41 11.20 9.20
CA ASN A 217 -2.77 12.25 8.25
C ASN A 217 -4.03 11.88 7.47
N PHE A 218 -5.15 12.43 7.95
CA PHE A 218 -6.48 12.27 7.36
C PHE A 218 -6.96 13.55 6.63
N ASN A 219 -6.03 14.37 6.12
CA ASN A 219 -6.37 15.64 5.46
C ASN A 219 -7.38 15.47 4.29
N TYR A 220 -7.43 14.29 3.68
CA TYR A 220 -8.36 13.98 2.59
C TYR A 220 -9.82 13.74 3.05
N LEU A 221 -10.07 13.48 4.33
CA LEU A 221 -11.42 13.37 4.88
C LEU A 221 -12.01 14.77 5.15
N GLY A 222 -11.24 15.65 5.79
CA GLY A 222 -11.67 16.99 6.16
C GLY A 222 -12.81 17.01 7.21
N GLN A 223 -13.06 18.16 7.83
CA GLN A 223 -14.08 18.28 8.90
C GLN A 223 -15.52 18.00 8.41
N GLN A 224 -15.80 18.30 7.13
CA GLN A 224 -17.12 18.09 6.54
C GLN A 224 -17.49 16.60 6.44
N PHE A 225 -16.53 15.72 6.18
CA PHE A 225 -16.74 14.27 6.20
C PHE A 225 -17.23 13.81 7.56
N PHE A 226 -16.52 14.16 8.64
CA PHE A 226 -16.91 13.73 10.00
C PHE A 226 -18.25 14.33 10.43
N ALA A 227 -18.55 15.58 10.05
CA ALA A 227 -19.85 16.17 10.31
C ALA A 227 -20.98 15.42 9.58
N LYS A 228 -20.79 15.11 8.29
CA LYS A 228 -21.76 14.34 7.50
C LYS A 228 -21.89 12.90 8.01
N LEU A 229 -20.79 12.25 8.39
CA LEU A 229 -20.79 10.91 8.97
C LEU A 229 -21.64 10.85 10.25
N LYS A 230 -21.46 11.81 11.17
CA LYS A 230 -22.29 11.93 12.38
C LYS A 230 -23.76 12.10 12.03
N ALA A 231 -24.08 12.98 11.08
CA ALA A 231 -25.46 13.17 10.63
C ALA A 231 -26.07 11.91 10.00
N THR A 232 -25.29 11.18 9.19
CA THR A 232 -25.70 9.89 8.61
C THR A 232 -25.96 8.86 9.71
N CYS A 233 -25.11 8.77 10.74
CA CYS A 233 -25.30 7.82 11.84
C CYS A 233 -26.55 8.12 12.69
N VAL A 234 -26.90 9.40 12.87
CA VAL A 234 -28.18 9.82 13.49
C VAL A 234 -29.36 9.28 12.68
N GLN A 235 -29.32 9.39 11.34
CA GLN A 235 -30.39 8.89 10.47
C GLN A 235 -30.46 7.36 10.45
N LEU A 236 -29.32 6.69 10.56
CA LEU A 236 -29.22 5.23 10.55
C LEU A 236 -29.52 4.59 11.91
N ASN A 237 -29.59 5.40 12.98
CA ASN A 237 -29.66 4.96 14.36
C ASN A 237 -28.52 3.99 14.73
N CYS A 238 -27.28 4.42 14.48
CA CYS A 238 -26.06 3.66 14.78
C CYS A 238 -24.94 4.55 15.35
N SER A 239 -23.88 3.94 15.86
CA SER A 239 -22.69 4.64 16.35
C SER A 239 -21.83 5.16 15.19
N ALA A 240 -21.37 6.41 15.28
CA ALA A 240 -20.42 6.97 14.33
C ALA A 240 -19.02 6.37 14.46
N GLU A 241 -18.61 6.00 15.67
CA GLU A 241 -17.35 5.30 15.92
C GLU A 241 -17.37 3.90 15.33
N ASP A 242 -18.50 3.18 15.41
CA ASP A 242 -18.60 1.83 14.85
C ASP A 242 -18.67 1.86 13.32
N LEU A 243 -19.44 2.79 12.73
CA LEU A 243 -19.48 2.92 11.27
C LEU A 243 -18.11 3.37 10.71
N LEU A 244 -17.42 4.28 11.40
CA LEU A 244 -16.05 4.67 11.04
C LEU A 244 -15.09 3.48 11.20
N GLY A 245 -15.25 2.67 12.25
CA GLY A 245 -14.47 1.46 12.47
C GLY A 245 -14.69 0.41 11.39
N VAL A 246 -15.93 0.26 10.89
CA VAL A 246 -16.21 -0.60 9.73
C VAL A 246 -15.53 -0.06 8.48
N MET A 247 -15.60 1.25 8.20
CA MET A 247 -14.88 1.85 7.06
C MET A 247 -13.37 1.65 7.14
N GLU A 248 -12.81 1.77 8.35
CA GLU A 248 -11.39 1.54 8.60
C GLU A 248 -11.02 0.05 8.41
N SER A 249 -11.87 -0.88 8.86
CA SER A 249 -11.65 -2.31 8.63
C SER A 249 -11.74 -2.70 7.15
N GLU A 250 -12.67 -2.09 6.41
CA GLU A 250 -12.98 -2.42 5.01
C GLU A 250 -12.02 -1.79 4.00
N SER A 251 -11.62 -0.55 4.25
CA SER A 251 -10.89 0.26 3.27
C SER A 251 -9.77 1.11 3.86
N SER A 252 -9.52 1.03 5.17
CA SER A 252 -8.71 2.03 5.88
C SER A 252 -9.22 3.46 5.63
N ILE A 253 -10.54 3.58 5.48
CA ILE A 253 -11.28 4.80 5.11
C ILE A 253 -10.71 5.43 3.82
N GLN A 254 -10.28 4.61 2.86
CA GLN A 254 -9.82 5.09 1.56
C GLN A 254 -10.96 5.00 0.54
N PRO A 255 -11.44 6.13 -0.01
CA PRO A 255 -12.51 6.11 -1.01
C PRO A 255 -12.08 5.44 -2.33
N SER A 256 -10.78 5.39 -2.59
CA SER A 256 -10.18 4.72 -3.75
C SER A 256 -9.85 3.25 -3.49
N ALA A 257 -10.19 2.67 -2.35
CA ALA A 257 -9.88 1.27 -2.07
C ALA A 257 -10.60 0.32 -3.04
N GLN A 258 -9.91 -0.75 -3.40
CA GLN A 258 -10.44 -1.89 -4.13
C GLN A 258 -9.92 -3.19 -3.51
N ASN A 259 -10.80 -4.17 -3.34
CA ASN A 259 -10.39 -5.50 -2.89
C ASN A 259 -9.48 -6.17 -3.95
N PRO A 260 -8.28 -6.67 -3.56
CA PRO A 260 -7.34 -7.33 -4.49
C PRO A 260 -7.92 -8.51 -5.26
N ASN A 261 -8.87 -9.24 -4.67
CA ASN A 261 -9.44 -10.47 -5.22
C ASN A 261 -10.83 -10.24 -5.84
N GLY A 262 -11.25 -8.98 -6.01
CA GLY A 262 -12.60 -8.66 -6.46
C GLY A 262 -12.78 -7.26 -7.05
N LYS A 263 -14.04 -6.88 -7.24
CA LYS A 263 -14.44 -5.55 -7.73
C LYS A 263 -15.11 -4.69 -6.66
N ALA A 264 -15.06 -5.13 -5.41
CA ALA A 264 -15.55 -4.39 -4.26
C ALA A 264 -14.75 -3.10 -4.08
N THR A 265 -15.41 -1.97 -3.78
CA THR A 265 -14.75 -0.66 -3.84
C THR A 265 -15.30 0.40 -2.89
N GLY A 266 -14.47 1.39 -2.55
CA GLY A 266 -14.89 2.53 -1.73
C GLY A 266 -14.91 2.23 -0.22
N LEU A 267 -15.47 3.18 0.54
CA LEU A 267 -15.37 3.23 2.01
C LEU A 267 -15.79 1.96 2.74
N ILE A 268 -16.79 1.25 2.23
CA ILE A 268 -17.31 -0.01 2.81
C ILE A 268 -17.25 -1.18 1.81
N GLN A 269 -16.37 -1.10 0.81
CA GLN A 269 -16.17 -2.15 -0.19
C GLN A 269 -17.46 -2.56 -0.93
N PHE A 270 -18.17 -1.58 -1.51
CA PHE A 270 -19.37 -1.82 -2.30
C PHE A 270 -19.11 -2.75 -3.48
N MET A 271 -19.92 -3.79 -3.62
CA MET A 271 -19.95 -4.61 -4.84
C MET A 271 -20.50 -3.80 -6.03
N PRO A 272 -20.03 -4.04 -7.28
CA PRO A 272 -20.49 -3.29 -8.44
C PRO A 272 -22.02 -3.30 -8.63
N GLN A 273 -22.65 -4.46 -8.38
CA GLN A 273 -24.11 -4.58 -8.49
C GLN A 273 -24.85 -3.76 -7.42
N THR A 274 -24.26 -3.64 -6.22
CA THR A 274 -24.78 -2.80 -5.14
C THR A 274 -24.74 -1.33 -5.55
N LEU A 275 -23.63 -0.85 -6.15
CA LEU A 275 -23.52 0.52 -6.64
C LEU A 275 -24.63 0.86 -7.65
N ILE A 276 -24.91 -0.04 -8.60
CA ILE A 276 -26.02 0.12 -9.55
C ILE A 276 -27.35 0.24 -8.81
N GLY A 277 -27.60 -0.63 -7.82
CA GLY A 277 -28.80 -0.59 -6.99
C GLY A 277 -28.95 0.70 -6.18
N LEU A 278 -27.85 1.36 -5.85
CA LEU A 278 -27.80 2.66 -5.17
C LEU A 278 -27.86 3.85 -6.14
N GLY A 279 -28.04 3.60 -7.45
CA GLY A 279 -28.17 4.63 -8.49
C GLY A 279 -26.86 5.07 -9.13
N TRP A 280 -25.73 4.42 -8.84
CA TRP A 280 -24.44 4.70 -9.49
C TRP A 280 -24.19 3.79 -10.69
N ASN A 281 -24.27 4.34 -11.90
CA ASN A 281 -24.16 3.59 -13.15
C ASN A 281 -22.83 3.80 -13.91
N ASN A 282 -21.92 4.62 -13.39
CA ASN A 282 -20.66 4.97 -14.06
C ASN A 282 -19.51 3.96 -13.82
N GLY A 283 -19.81 2.84 -13.16
CA GLY A 283 -18.84 1.79 -12.85
C GLY A 283 -17.97 2.08 -11.60
N PRO A 284 -17.32 1.04 -11.05
CA PRO A 284 -16.57 1.13 -9.80
C PRO A 284 -15.32 2.02 -9.91
N ASP A 285 -14.68 2.08 -11.08
CA ASP A 285 -13.46 2.87 -11.29
C ASP A 285 -13.73 4.37 -11.17
N ALA A 286 -14.87 4.83 -11.73
CA ALA A 286 -15.32 6.20 -11.56
C ALA A 286 -15.77 6.48 -10.12
N PHE A 287 -16.36 5.50 -9.43
CA PHE A 287 -16.77 5.65 -8.03
C PHE A 287 -15.57 5.90 -7.11
N ARG A 288 -14.44 5.24 -7.38
CA ARG A 288 -13.17 5.45 -6.66
C ARG A 288 -12.57 6.84 -6.80
N GLN A 289 -13.00 7.61 -7.81
CA GLN A 289 -12.55 8.99 -7.99
C GLN A 289 -13.33 9.98 -7.11
N LEU A 290 -14.44 9.54 -6.48
CA LEU A 290 -15.18 10.36 -5.54
C LEU A 290 -14.39 10.56 -4.24
N SER A 291 -14.59 11.71 -3.60
CA SER A 291 -14.09 11.93 -2.24
C SER A 291 -14.80 11.01 -1.24
N ALA A 292 -14.21 10.81 -0.06
CA ALA A 292 -14.89 10.10 1.02
C ALA A 292 -16.22 10.77 1.40
N LEU A 293 -16.27 12.10 1.39
CA LEU A 293 -17.49 12.88 1.63
C LEU A 293 -18.57 12.56 0.57
N ASP A 294 -18.19 12.49 -0.71
CA ASP A 294 -19.11 12.24 -1.81
C ASP A 294 -19.59 10.77 -1.88
N GLN A 295 -18.87 9.84 -1.23
CA GLN A 295 -19.33 8.46 -1.08
C GLN A 295 -20.32 8.27 0.09
N LEU A 296 -20.35 9.16 1.09
CA LEU A 296 -21.23 9.01 2.26
C LEU A 296 -22.74 8.92 1.95
N PRO A 297 -23.30 9.64 0.96
CA PRO A 297 -24.70 9.44 0.58
C PRO A 297 -25.02 8.01 0.12
N TYR A 298 -24.07 7.32 -0.51
CA TYR A 298 -24.22 5.92 -0.93
C TYR A 298 -24.11 4.98 0.27
N VAL A 299 -23.22 5.27 1.22
CA VAL A 299 -23.15 4.55 2.52
C VAL A 299 -24.49 4.68 3.25
N GLU A 300 -25.02 5.89 3.37
CA GLU A 300 -26.32 6.14 4.01
C GLU A 300 -27.44 5.34 3.32
N ASN A 301 -27.53 5.40 2.00
CA ASN A 301 -28.55 4.67 1.25
C ASN A 301 -28.39 3.15 1.34
N TYR A 302 -27.17 2.65 1.43
CA TYR A 302 -26.88 1.23 1.62
C TYR A 302 -27.40 0.69 2.95
N TYR A 303 -27.17 1.42 4.03
CA TYR A 303 -27.60 1.00 5.37
C TYR A 303 -29.06 1.33 5.68
N ARG A 304 -29.70 2.22 4.92
CA ARG A 304 -31.08 2.68 5.15
C ARG A 304 -32.10 1.55 5.31
N PRO A 305 -32.06 0.42 4.57
CA PRO A 305 -32.97 -0.70 4.78
C PRO A 305 -32.79 -1.44 6.13
N HIS A 306 -31.69 -1.18 6.83
CA HIS A 306 -31.31 -1.83 8.09
C HIS A 306 -31.51 -0.95 9.32
N VAL A 307 -32.10 0.24 9.19
CA VAL A 307 -32.41 1.13 10.32
C VAL A 307 -33.15 0.37 11.43
N GLY A 308 -32.69 0.55 12.67
CA GLY A 308 -33.19 -0.19 13.84
C GLY A 308 -32.56 -1.56 14.06
N LYS A 309 -31.66 -2.01 13.17
CA LYS A 309 -30.92 -3.27 13.29
C LYS A 309 -29.41 -3.09 13.46
N LEU A 310 -28.89 -1.86 13.54
CA LEU A 310 -27.45 -1.53 13.47
C LEU A 310 -26.86 -1.13 14.83
N ALA A 311 -27.45 -1.62 15.93
CA ALA A 311 -27.18 -1.12 17.28
C ALA A 311 -25.80 -1.49 17.86
N THR A 312 -25.10 -2.48 17.30
CA THR A 312 -23.77 -2.92 17.75
C THR A 312 -22.80 -2.96 16.59
N ALA A 313 -21.49 -2.85 16.87
CA ALA A 313 -20.43 -2.95 15.88
C ALA A 313 -20.53 -4.24 15.04
N GLY A 314 -20.74 -5.40 15.66
CA GLY A 314 -20.89 -6.67 14.94
C GLY A 314 -22.10 -6.70 14.02
N ARG A 315 -23.24 -6.13 14.45
CA ARG A 315 -24.43 -6.04 13.61
C ARG A 315 -24.26 -5.07 12.44
N LEU A 316 -23.55 -3.96 12.66
CA LEU A 316 -23.21 -2.99 11.62
C LEU A 316 -22.26 -3.62 10.60
N TYR A 317 -21.26 -4.34 11.06
CA TYR A 317 -20.33 -5.04 10.18
C TYR A 317 -21.03 -6.21 9.45
N LEU A 318 -21.93 -6.94 10.11
CA LEU A 318 -22.74 -7.98 9.45
C LEU A 318 -23.57 -7.43 8.29
N ALA A 319 -24.11 -6.21 8.42
CA ALA A 319 -24.80 -5.54 7.31
C ALA A 319 -23.87 -5.24 6.11
N THR A 320 -22.56 -5.12 6.30
CA THR A 320 -21.60 -4.99 5.20
C THR A 320 -21.23 -6.35 4.63
N PHE A 321 -20.92 -7.30 5.52
CA PHE A 321 -20.35 -8.58 5.14
C PHE A 321 -21.39 -9.54 4.53
N LEU A 322 -22.47 -9.83 5.26
CA LEU A 322 -23.55 -10.74 4.84
C LEU A 322 -24.93 -10.19 5.29
N PRO A 323 -25.42 -9.10 4.67
CA PRO A 323 -26.62 -8.38 5.11
C PRO A 323 -27.89 -9.23 5.18
N ALA A 324 -27.97 -10.31 4.40
CA ALA A 324 -29.10 -11.22 4.39
C ALA A 324 -29.34 -11.91 5.75
N LEU A 325 -28.30 -12.03 6.59
CA LEU A 325 -28.40 -12.60 7.93
C LEU A 325 -28.89 -11.60 8.98
N LEU A 326 -28.92 -10.30 8.67
CA LEU A 326 -29.26 -9.27 9.65
C LEU A 326 -30.77 -9.14 9.85
N THR A 327 -31.25 -9.68 10.96
CA THR A 327 -32.64 -9.60 11.41
C THR A 327 -32.76 -8.76 12.70
N PRO A 328 -33.97 -8.35 13.11
CA PRO A 328 -34.16 -7.73 14.42
C PRO A 328 -33.67 -8.60 15.60
N ASN A 329 -33.65 -9.92 15.44
CA ASN A 329 -33.32 -10.86 16.51
C ASN A 329 -31.87 -11.35 16.50
N THR A 330 -31.06 -10.96 15.51
CA THR A 330 -29.66 -11.41 15.40
C THR A 330 -28.85 -11.11 16.68
N GLN A 331 -28.15 -12.10 17.19
CA GLN A 331 -27.36 -12.03 18.43
C GLN A 331 -25.86 -12.16 18.15
N GLU A 332 -25.02 -11.75 19.11
CA GLU A 332 -23.56 -11.87 19.02
C GLU A 332 -23.11 -13.35 18.82
N ALA A 333 -23.82 -14.31 19.39
CA ALA A 333 -23.49 -15.73 19.26
C ALA A 333 -23.91 -16.38 17.92
N ASP A 334 -24.62 -15.65 17.05
CA ASP A 334 -25.10 -16.22 15.79
C ASP A 334 -23.93 -16.50 14.84
N VAL A 335 -23.91 -17.70 14.26
CA VAL A 335 -22.90 -18.12 13.28
C VAL A 335 -23.20 -17.46 11.94
N VAL A 336 -22.23 -16.72 11.43
CA VAL A 336 -22.26 -16.03 10.14
C VAL A 336 -21.81 -16.97 9.02
N CYS A 337 -20.68 -17.66 9.21
CA CYS A 337 -20.24 -18.76 8.34
C CYS A 337 -19.25 -19.72 9.03
N GLU A 338 -19.23 -20.98 8.59
CA GLU A 338 -18.32 -22.01 9.09
C GLU A 338 -17.98 -23.05 7.99
N PRO A 339 -16.82 -23.74 8.04
CA PRO A 339 -16.48 -24.79 7.08
C PRO A 339 -17.52 -25.92 7.04
N GLY A 340 -18.02 -26.24 5.84
CA GLY A 340 -19.00 -27.32 5.64
C GLY A 340 -20.40 -27.06 6.21
N GLY A 341 -20.64 -25.90 6.83
CA GLY A 341 -21.91 -25.51 7.42
C GLY A 341 -22.56 -24.32 6.72
N ILE A 342 -23.22 -23.47 7.51
CA ILE A 342 -23.87 -22.26 7.00
C ILE A 342 -22.86 -21.38 6.26
N ASN A 343 -23.23 -20.90 5.06
CA ASN A 343 -22.44 -19.93 4.31
C ASN A 343 -20.96 -20.33 4.12
N SER A 344 -20.67 -21.64 4.07
CA SER A 344 -19.32 -22.18 4.10
C SER A 344 -18.37 -21.62 3.03
N GLN A 345 -18.89 -21.20 1.88
CA GLN A 345 -18.14 -20.53 0.82
C GLN A 345 -17.47 -19.23 1.26
N PHE A 346 -18.00 -18.57 2.31
CA PHE A 346 -17.46 -17.31 2.82
C PHE A 346 -16.42 -17.49 3.91
N TYR A 347 -16.28 -18.68 4.51
CA TYR A 347 -15.34 -18.86 5.61
C TYR A 347 -13.88 -18.79 5.15
N GLN A 348 -13.49 -19.58 4.15
CA GLN A 348 -12.09 -19.68 3.72
C GLN A 348 -11.48 -18.32 3.30
N PRO A 349 -12.16 -17.48 2.48
CA PRO A 349 -11.61 -16.17 2.12
C PRO A 349 -11.55 -15.18 3.28
N ASN A 350 -12.33 -15.40 4.34
CA ASN A 350 -12.51 -14.46 5.44
C ASN A 350 -12.06 -15.04 6.79
N GLN A 351 -11.23 -16.08 6.80
CA GLN A 351 -10.78 -16.75 8.03
C GLN A 351 -10.13 -15.78 9.03
N MET A 352 -9.59 -14.65 8.56
CA MET A 352 -9.09 -13.58 9.42
C MET A 352 -10.15 -12.90 10.32
N LEU A 353 -11.43 -13.10 10.03
CA LEU A 353 -12.56 -12.66 10.85
C LEU A 353 -12.92 -13.66 11.94
N ASP A 354 -12.39 -14.88 11.94
CA ASP A 354 -12.51 -15.84 13.06
C ASP A 354 -11.46 -15.45 14.12
N THR A 355 -11.84 -14.54 15.02
CA THR A 355 -10.88 -13.88 15.92
C THR A 355 -10.48 -14.77 17.09
N ASN A 356 -11.35 -15.69 17.49
CA ASN A 356 -11.13 -16.65 18.56
C ASN A 356 -10.53 -18.00 18.08
N LYS A 357 -10.52 -18.25 16.76
CA LYS A 357 -10.00 -19.45 16.07
C LYS A 357 -10.75 -20.73 16.44
N ASP A 358 -12.05 -20.64 16.70
CA ASP A 358 -12.90 -21.80 17.02
C ASP A 358 -13.43 -22.55 15.79
N GLY A 359 -13.13 -22.05 14.58
CA GLY A 359 -13.58 -22.63 13.33
C GLY A 359 -14.88 -22.02 12.80
N LYS A 360 -15.38 -20.95 13.43
CA LYS A 360 -16.61 -20.26 13.05
C LYS A 360 -16.36 -18.76 13.01
N ILE A 361 -17.08 -18.08 12.13
CA ILE A 361 -17.20 -16.63 12.20
C ILE A 361 -18.59 -16.35 12.74
N THR A 362 -18.66 -15.70 13.89
CA THR A 362 -19.88 -15.27 14.55
C THR A 362 -20.03 -13.75 14.48
N VAL A 363 -21.19 -13.22 14.87
CA VAL A 363 -21.37 -11.77 15.00
C VAL A 363 -20.43 -11.19 16.07
N SER A 364 -20.12 -11.94 17.12
CA SER A 364 -19.15 -11.58 18.15
C SER A 364 -17.75 -11.38 17.56
N ASP A 365 -17.31 -12.24 16.64
CA ASP A 365 -16.00 -12.07 16.01
C ASP A 365 -15.95 -10.81 15.13
N LEU A 366 -17.07 -10.46 14.48
CA LEU A 366 -17.19 -9.19 13.77
C LEU A 366 -17.10 -8.00 14.73
N THR A 367 -17.73 -8.07 15.90
CA THR A 367 -17.58 -7.06 16.97
C THR A 367 -16.12 -6.95 17.39
N GLU A 368 -15.44 -8.06 17.70
CA GLU A 368 -14.04 -8.08 18.11
C GLU A 368 -13.10 -7.50 17.04
N ARG A 369 -13.39 -7.74 15.76
CA ARG A 369 -12.62 -7.15 14.66
C ARG A 369 -12.70 -5.63 14.70
N ILE A 370 -13.89 -5.05 14.91
CA ILE A 370 -14.03 -3.60 15.02
C ILE A 370 -13.36 -3.09 16.29
N THR A 371 -13.51 -3.77 17.43
CA THR A 371 -12.80 -3.40 18.67
C THR A 371 -11.27 -3.38 18.50
N LYS A 372 -10.69 -4.29 17.71
CA LYS A 372 -9.25 -4.29 17.41
C LYS A 372 -8.84 -3.14 16.49
N VAL A 373 -9.69 -2.79 15.52
CA VAL A 373 -9.46 -1.63 14.63
C VAL A 373 -9.52 -0.32 15.40
N GLN A 374 -10.36 -0.24 16.43
CA GLN A 374 -10.54 0.94 17.27
C GLN A 374 -9.44 1.14 18.33
N GLN A 375 -8.20 0.71 18.04
CA GLN A 375 -7.08 0.78 18.96
C GLN A 375 -5.84 1.41 18.32
N GLY A 376 -5.03 2.07 19.15
CA GLY A 376 -3.72 2.60 18.79
C GLY A 376 -3.75 3.98 18.14
N ALA A 377 -2.55 4.54 17.93
CA ALA A 377 -2.36 5.95 17.59
C ALA A 377 -3.09 6.40 16.31
N ARG A 378 -3.28 5.50 15.33
CA ARG A 378 -4.03 5.78 14.11
C ARG A 378 -5.51 6.01 14.42
N TRP A 379 -6.11 5.14 15.23
CA TRP A 379 -7.50 5.29 15.66
C TRP A 379 -7.67 6.50 16.57
N ASP A 380 -6.74 6.74 17.50
CA ASP A 380 -6.79 7.92 18.38
C ASP A 380 -6.86 9.24 17.58
N ALA A 381 -6.12 9.32 16.47
CA ALA A 381 -6.18 10.46 15.55
C ALA A 381 -7.50 10.56 14.79
N LEU A 382 -8.09 9.45 14.33
CA LEU A 382 -9.43 9.43 13.73
C LEU A 382 -10.50 9.88 14.72
N LEU A 383 -10.42 9.38 15.95
CA LEU A 383 -11.37 9.68 17.00
C LEU A 383 -11.28 11.15 17.41
N ALA A 384 -10.08 11.72 17.48
CA ALA A 384 -9.88 13.15 17.69
C ALA A 384 -10.60 13.98 16.61
N LEU A 385 -10.43 13.63 15.33
CA LEU A 385 -11.09 14.32 14.22
C LEU A 385 -12.61 14.14 14.23
N LEU A 386 -13.11 12.94 14.55
CA LEU A 386 -14.54 12.67 14.68
C LEU A 386 -15.17 13.54 15.77
N ASN A 387 -14.46 13.71 16.88
CA ASN A 387 -14.85 14.55 18.01
C ASN A 387 -14.65 16.05 17.77
N GLY A 388 -14.00 16.44 16.66
CA GLY A 388 -13.81 17.83 16.26
C GLY A 388 -12.62 18.52 16.93
N ALA A 389 -11.61 17.75 17.34
CA ALA A 389 -10.35 18.24 17.88
C ALA A 389 -9.36 18.67 16.77
#